data_AF-A0A428QKS7-F1
#
_entry.id   AF-A0A428QKS7-F1
#
_cell.length_a   1.000
_cell.length_b   1.000
_cell.length_c   1.000
_cell.angle_alpha   90.00
_cell.angle_beta   90.00
_cell.angle_gamma   90.00
#
_symmetry.space_group_name_H-M   'P 1'
#
loop_
_entity.id
_entity.type
_entity.pdbx_description
1 polymer ?
#
loop_
_entity_poly.entity_id
_entity_poly.type
_entity_poly.pdbx_seq_one_letter_code
_entity_poly.pdbx_strand_id
1 'polypeptide(L)'
;MSMHHKYSIFYYILLDFDQTSEHESVSEAFVEASGMPKKYEIFMKGLWYLDRHDFSRALEYISHPSLIPDFADDIITVLVRRASDQDFSIALSYFHAVQPILKTSAALELLFDAMARTNVSEALFYSRTHSPHTRELLFQKLVAAVLDYQGEDHADRAAELAFLPFDTAEEGWFEEYLLRGDGKTHKKAKDTLLIRKIACDQFSDVSKIRQGGHWAGILEGIKGGISGHAE
;
A
#
# COMPACT_ATOMS: atom_id res chain seq x y z
N MET A 1 35.51 -1.74 -9.64
CA MET A 1 34.46 -0.70 -9.79
C MET A 1 34.56 -0.09 -11.17
N SER A 2 33.44 -0.01 -11.91
CA SER A 2 33.35 0.67 -13.21
C SER A 2 33.69 2.17 -13.07
N MET A 3 34.28 2.79 -14.10
CA MET A 3 34.56 4.24 -14.11
C MET A 3 33.30 5.07 -13.88
N HIS A 4 32.15 4.61 -14.39
CA HIS A 4 30.87 5.28 -14.16
C HIS A 4 30.48 5.33 -12.67
N HIS A 5 30.76 4.29 -11.88
CA HIS A 5 30.47 4.32 -10.45
C HIS A 5 31.32 5.34 -9.70
N LYS A 6 32.59 5.52 -10.10
CA LYS A 6 33.46 6.54 -9.52
C LYS A 6 32.92 7.94 -9.84
N TYR A 7 32.55 8.18 -11.10
CA TYR A 7 31.97 9.46 -11.52
C TYR A 7 30.64 9.75 -10.84
N SER A 8 29.77 8.75 -10.62
CA SER A 8 28.55 8.90 -9.85
C SER A 8 28.79 9.39 -8.43
N ILE A 9 29.80 8.86 -7.74
CA ILE A 9 30.15 9.28 -6.37
C ILE A 9 30.66 10.72 -6.37
N PHE A 10 31.57 11.06 -7.29
CA PHE A 10 32.07 12.44 -7.40
C PHE A 10 30.95 13.41 -7.72
N TYR A 11 30.11 13.09 -8.71
CA TYR A 11 28.95 13.91 -9.07
C TYR A 11 28.03 14.15 -7.88
N TYR A 12 27.69 13.11 -7.10
CA TYR A 12 26.84 13.24 -5.92
C TYR A 12 27.44 14.20 -4.88
N ILE A 13 28.74 14.13 -4.62
CA ILE A 13 29.42 15.04 -3.69
C ILE A 13 29.43 16.47 -4.25
N LEU A 14 29.63 16.64 -5.57
CA LEU A 14 29.65 17.96 -6.21
C LEU A 14 28.30 18.69 -6.13
N LEU A 15 27.18 17.97 -6.07
CA LEU A 15 25.85 18.57 -5.87
C LEU A 15 25.74 19.40 -4.57
N ASP A 16 26.51 19.05 -3.53
CA ASP A 16 26.54 19.84 -2.29
C ASP A 16 27.15 21.23 -2.50
N PHE A 17 28.12 21.35 -3.41
CA PHE A 17 28.81 22.61 -3.70
C PHE A 17 27.93 23.55 -4.53
N ASP A 18 27.11 23.01 -5.43
CA ASP A 18 26.18 23.79 -6.26
C ASP A 18 25.11 24.53 -5.43
N GLN A 19 24.79 24.06 -4.23
CA GLN A 19 23.87 24.78 -3.33
C GLN A 19 24.49 26.03 -2.71
N THR A 20 25.82 26.10 -2.66
CA THR A 20 26.57 27.16 -1.95
C THR A 20 27.18 28.19 -2.89
N SER A 21 27.36 27.87 -4.17
CA SER A 21 27.95 28.76 -5.16
C SER A 21 26.88 29.60 -5.86
N GLU A 22 27.06 30.92 -5.90
CA GLU A 22 26.28 31.84 -6.76
C GLU A 22 26.70 31.78 -8.25
N HIS A 23 27.67 30.93 -8.58
CA HIS A 23 28.27 30.79 -9.90
C HIS A 23 27.99 29.40 -10.51
N GLU A 24 28.42 29.24 -11.77
CA GLU A 24 28.25 28.05 -12.64
C GLU A 24 28.31 26.71 -11.88
N SER A 25 27.34 25.84 -12.17
CA SER A 25 27.17 24.54 -11.51
C SER A 25 28.41 23.67 -11.71
N VAL A 26 29.12 23.39 -10.62
CA VAL A 26 30.36 22.60 -10.62
C VAL A 26 30.05 21.15 -11.00
N SER A 27 28.88 20.65 -10.60
CA SER A 27 28.44 19.31 -10.99
C SER A 27 28.15 19.21 -12.50
N GLU A 28 27.59 20.26 -13.12
CA GLU A 28 27.33 20.27 -14.57
C GLU A 28 28.62 20.32 -15.38
N ALA A 29 29.57 21.18 -14.99
CA ALA A 29 30.89 21.23 -15.62
C ALA A 29 31.62 19.87 -15.51
N PHE A 30 31.48 19.18 -14.38
CA PHE A 30 32.02 17.83 -14.21
C PHE A 30 31.36 16.80 -15.13
N VAL A 31 30.03 16.84 -15.29
CA VAL A 31 29.31 15.92 -16.19
C VAL A 31 29.78 16.10 -17.63
N GLU A 32 29.92 17.35 -18.09
CA GLU A 32 30.41 17.67 -19.43
C GLU A 32 31.85 17.16 -19.65
N ALA A 33 32.76 17.43 -18.68
CA ALA A 33 34.15 17.02 -18.78
C ALA A 33 34.37 15.50 -18.66
N SER A 34 33.57 14.81 -17.85
CA SER A 34 33.73 13.37 -17.61
C SER A 34 33.00 12.48 -18.61
N GLY A 35 32.06 13.04 -19.39
CA GLY A 35 31.18 12.28 -20.29
C GLY A 35 30.26 11.32 -19.53
N MET A 36 29.85 11.69 -18.32
CA MET A 36 29.01 10.85 -17.47
C MET A 36 27.64 10.59 -18.15
N PRO A 37 27.20 9.32 -18.29
CA PRO A 37 25.92 9.04 -18.92
C PRO A 37 24.75 9.63 -18.13
N LYS A 38 23.79 10.24 -18.84
CA LYS A 38 22.65 10.97 -18.26
C LYS A 38 21.83 10.16 -17.25
N LYS A 39 21.68 8.85 -17.45
CA LYS A 39 20.97 7.98 -16.49
C LYS A 39 21.60 7.98 -15.10
N TYR A 40 22.92 8.01 -15.01
CA TYR A 40 23.61 8.05 -13.72
C TYR A 40 23.47 9.44 -13.08
N GLU A 41 23.48 10.50 -13.88
CA GLU A 41 23.28 11.86 -13.40
C GLU A 41 21.88 12.00 -12.77
N ILE A 42 20.84 11.59 -13.52
CA ILE A 42 19.44 11.60 -13.05
C ILE A 42 19.31 10.80 -11.76
N PHE A 43 19.81 9.56 -11.75
CA PHE A 43 19.66 8.69 -10.58
C PHE A 43 20.36 9.25 -9.34
N MET A 44 21.62 9.68 -9.47
CA MET A 44 22.37 10.24 -8.34
C MET A 44 21.75 11.54 -7.82
N LYS A 45 21.21 12.37 -8.71
CA LYS A 45 20.48 13.59 -8.33
C LYS A 45 19.19 13.27 -7.57
N GLY A 46 18.47 12.23 -7.98
CA GLY A 46 17.30 11.73 -7.26
C GLY A 46 17.64 11.22 -5.86
N LEU A 47 18.69 10.40 -5.71
CA LEU A 47 19.16 9.95 -4.39
C LEU A 47 19.59 11.11 -3.49
N TRP A 48 20.28 12.10 -4.05
CA TRP A 48 20.72 13.27 -3.32
C TRP A 48 19.55 14.09 -2.75
N TYR A 49 18.44 14.23 -3.50
CA TYR A 49 17.22 14.84 -2.97
C TYR A 49 16.54 13.97 -1.89
N LEU A 50 16.54 12.64 -2.04
CA LEU A 50 16.01 11.72 -1.00
C LEU A 50 16.74 11.89 0.33
N ASP A 51 18.08 11.96 0.31
CA ASP A 51 18.89 12.10 1.53
C ASP A 51 18.64 13.44 2.24
N ARG A 52 18.24 14.46 1.48
CA ARG A 52 17.85 15.79 1.97
C ARG A 52 16.39 15.90 2.38
N HIS A 53 15.62 14.81 2.28
CA HIS A 53 14.19 14.77 2.58
C HIS A 53 13.34 15.67 1.67
N ASP A 54 13.85 16.05 0.49
CA ASP A 54 13.07 16.75 -0.55
C ASP A 54 12.40 15.71 -1.46
N PHE A 55 11.41 15.01 -0.90
CA PHE A 55 10.80 13.84 -1.54
C PHE A 55 10.04 14.18 -2.82
N SER A 56 9.43 15.38 -2.89
CA SER A 56 8.72 15.84 -4.08
C SER A 56 9.66 16.00 -5.27
N ARG A 57 10.81 16.68 -5.09
CA ARG A 57 11.81 16.79 -6.17
C ARG A 57 12.48 15.46 -6.45
N ALA A 58 12.78 14.67 -5.42
CA ALA A 58 13.36 13.35 -5.60
C ALA A 58 12.52 12.48 -6.53
N LEU A 59 11.19 12.50 -6.37
CA LEU A 59 10.25 11.74 -7.18
C LEU A 59 10.43 12.00 -8.68
N GLU A 60 10.62 13.26 -9.10
CA GLU A 60 10.80 13.65 -10.50
C GLU A 60 12.01 12.95 -11.16
N TYR A 61 13.07 12.72 -10.38
CA TYR A 61 14.29 12.07 -10.86
C TYR A 61 14.21 10.54 -10.77
N ILE A 62 13.83 10.00 -9.61
CA ILE A 62 13.86 8.54 -9.37
C ILE A 62 12.76 7.80 -10.15
N SER A 63 11.70 8.50 -10.58
CA SER A 63 10.65 7.93 -11.42
C SER A 63 10.94 8.01 -12.93
N HIS A 64 12.10 8.53 -13.32
CA HIS A 64 12.41 8.75 -14.73
C HIS A 64 12.50 7.42 -15.52
N PRO A 65 11.83 7.29 -16.68
CA PRO A 65 11.67 6.00 -17.38
C PRO A 65 12.97 5.42 -17.95
N SER A 66 14.04 6.22 -18.04
CA SER A 66 15.36 5.72 -18.45
C SER A 66 16.11 4.97 -17.36
N LEU A 67 15.58 4.95 -16.13
CA LEU A 67 16.20 4.31 -14.99
C LEU A 67 15.77 2.86 -14.88
N ILE A 68 16.68 2.03 -14.39
CA ILE A 68 16.35 0.70 -13.89
C ILE A 68 16.02 0.90 -12.40
N PRO A 69 14.90 0.35 -11.88
CA PRO A 69 14.50 0.52 -10.48
C PRO A 69 15.37 -0.31 -9.52
N ASP A 70 16.67 -0.04 -9.55
CA ASP A 70 17.61 -0.55 -8.56
C ASP A 70 17.34 0.16 -7.22
N PHE A 71 17.46 -0.58 -6.11
CA PHE A 71 17.18 -0.10 -4.75
C PHE A 71 15.70 0.29 -4.49
N ALA A 72 14.76 -0.21 -5.30
CA ALA A 72 13.34 0.09 -5.12
C ALA A 72 12.81 -0.23 -3.71
N ASP A 73 13.25 -1.33 -3.10
CA ASP A 73 12.93 -1.69 -1.71
C ASP A 73 13.31 -0.59 -0.72
N ASP A 74 14.53 -0.05 -0.84
CA ASP A 74 15.03 1.00 0.05
C ASP A 74 14.29 2.32 -0.20
N ILE A 75 14.07 2.67 -1.47
CA ILE A 75 13.34 3.88 -1.87
C ILE A 75 11.91 3.84 -1.31
N ILE A 76 11.16 2.75 -1.55
CA ILE A 76 9.80 2.58 -1.00
C ILE A 76 9.82 2.65 0.52
N THR A 77 10.77 1.95 1.16
CA THR A 77 10.90 1.94 2.61
C THR A 77 11.10 3.36 3.17
N VAL A 78 11.96 4.17 2.54
CA VAL A 78 12.19 5.56 2.95
C VAL A 78 10.95 6.40 2.72
N LEU A 79 10.34 6.35 1.53
CA LEU A 79 9.17 7.16 1.18
C LEU A 79 7.98 6.86 2.10
N VAL A 80 7.71 5.58 2.38
CA VAL A 80 6.59 5.18 3.28
C VAL A 80 6.90 5.57 4.73
N ARG A 81 8.11 5.33 5.24
CA ARG A 81 8.45 5.63 6.64
C ARG A 81 8.58 7.12 6.95
N ARG A 82 8.84 7.95 5.94
CA ARG A 82 8.98 9.40 6.07
C ARG A 82 7.72 10.16 5.67
N ALA A 83 6.65 9.47 5.30
CA ALA A 83 5.35 10.07 5.06
C ALA A 83 4.87 10.84 6.30
N SER A 84 4.74 12.17 6.17
CA SER A 84 4.12 13.03 7.18
C SER A 84 2.61 12.79 7.21
N ASP A 85 2.01 12.82 8.40
CA ASP A 85 0.55 12.73 8.59
C ASP A 85 -0.13 11.52 7.92
N GLN A 86 0.62 10.44 7.68
CA GLN A 86 0.17 9.26 6.93
C GLN A 86 -0.24 9.57 5.47
N ASP A 87 0.29 10.65 4.89
CA ASP A 87 0.16 10.93 3.46
C ASP A 87 1.18 10.09 2.66
N PHE A 88 0.69 9.00 2.09
CA PHE A 88 1.50 8.08 1.27
C PHE A 88 1.53 8.45 -0.22
N SER A 89 1.01 9.62 -0.62
CA SER A 89 0.89 10.04 -2.02
C SER A 89 2.19 9.95 -2.80
N ILE A 90 3.32 10.36 -2.22
CA ILE A 90 4.64 10.29 -2.89
C ILE A 90 5.10 8.85 -3.08
N ALA A 91 4.94 7.99 -2.07
CA ALA A 91 5.34 6.58 -2.15
C ALA A 91 4.50 5.83 -3.20
N LEU A 92 3.18 6.05 -3.20
CA LEU A 92 2.26 5.45 -4.17
C LEU A 92 2.50 6.01 -5.58
N SER A 93 2.78 7.31 -5.71
CA SER A 93 3.13 7.91 -7.01
C SER A 93 4.38 7.28 -7.61
N TYR A 94 5.42 7.06 -6.80
CA TYR A 94 6.61 6.33 -7.24
C TYR A 94 6.26 4.90 -7.68
N PHE A 95 5.50 4.18 -6.87
CA PHE A 95 5.08 2.81 -7.19
C PHE A 95 4.28 2.74 -8.49
N HIS A 96 3.33 3.65 -8.72
CA HIS A 96 2.53 3.68 -9.94
C HIS A 96 3.31 4.07 -11.18
N ALA A 97 4.25 5.00 -11.06
CA ALA A 97 5.07 5.44 -12.19
C ALA A 97 6.10 4.38 -12.61
N VAL A 98 6.71 3.70 -11.63
CA VAL A 98 7.88 2.83 -11.86
C VAL A 98 7.51 1.35 -11.88
N GLN A 99 6.43 0.96 -11.19
CA GLN A 99 6.00 -0.43 -10.98
C GLN A 99 7.17 -1.38 -10.64
N PRO A 100 7.98 -1.06 -9.61
CA PRO A 100 9.17 -1.84 -9.30
C PRO A 100 8.82 -3.22 -8.75
N ILE A 101 9.70 -4.19 -9.00
CA ILE A 101 9.63 -5.52 -8.37
C ILE A 101 10.33 -5.43 -7.01
N LEU A 102 9.55 -5.52 -5.93
CA LEU A 102 10.07 -5.54 -4.57
C LEU A 102 10.65 -6.92 -4.23
N LYS A 103 11.86 -6.94 -3.68
CA LYS A 103 12.62 -8.18 -3.45
C LYS A 103 12.43 -8.71 -2.03
N THR A 104 12.14 -7.83 -1.07
CA THR A 104 12.02 -8.14 0.35
C THR A 104 10.56 -8.12 0.79
N SER A 105 10.18 -9.04 1.67
CA SER A 105 8.84 -9.06 2.28
C SER A 105 8.56 -7.77 3.05
N ALA A 106 9.57 -7.22 3.72
CA ALA A 106 9.44 -6.00 4.51
C ALA A 106 9.04 -4.78 3.65
N ALA A 107 9.68 -4.58 2.49
CA ALA A 107 9.30 -3.47 1.60
C ALA A 107 7.91 -3.69 0.99
N LEU A 108 7.59 -4.95 0.62
CA LEU A 108 6.27 -5.31 0.10
C LEU A 108 5.17 -5.02 1.13
N GLU A 109 5.36 -5.44 2.37
CA GLU A 109 4.39 -5.21 3.44
C GLU A 109 4.23 -3.73 3.78
N LEU A 110 5.31 -2.94 3.75
CA LEU A 110 5.25 -1.49 3.96
C LEU A 110 4.45 -0.79 2.85
N LEU A 111 4.72 -1.12 1.58
CA LEU A 111 3.95 -0.60 0.46
C LEU A 111 2.48 -1.02 0.56
N PHE A 112 2.24 -2.28 0.88
CA PHE A 112 0.90 -2.82 1.00
C PHE A 112 0.10 -2.11 2.11
N ASP A 113 0.71 -1.90 3.28
CA ASP A 113 0.07 -1.20 4.38
C ASP A 113 -0.25 0.26 4.01
N ALA A 114 0.64 0.93 3.26
CA ALA A 114 0.39 2.27 2.73
C ALA A 114 -0.77 2.30 1.72
N MET A 115 -0.82 1.33 0.81
CA MET A 115 -1.90 1.17 -0.17
C MET A 115 -3.22 0.87 0.52
N ALA A 116 -3.24 -0.10 1.45
CA ALA A 116 -4.43 -0.49 2.21
C ALA A 116 -5.00 0.64 3.07
N ARG A 117 -4.16 1.58 3.53
CA ARG A 117 -4.57 2.81 4.23
C ARG A 117 -5.10 3.88 3.29
N THR A 118 -4.67 3.90 2.02
CA THR A 118 -5.09 4.92 1.06
C THR A 118 -6.33 4.49 0.27
N ASN A 119 -6.38 3.22 -0.18
CA ASN A 119 -7.44 2.68 -1.02
C ASN A 119 -7.60 1.16 -0.78
N VAL A 120 -8.74 0.76 -0.20
CA VAL A 120 -9.00 -0.65 0.16
C VAL A 120 -9.18 -1.50 -1.11
N SER A 121 -9.90 -0.98 -2.10
CA SER A 121 -10.11 -1.63 -3.40
C SER A 121 -8.79 -1.93 -4.11
N GLU A 122 -7.91 -0.94 -4.20
CA GLU A 122 -6.60 -1.07 -4.85
C GLU A 122 -5.73 -2.13 -4.17
N ALA A 123 -5.67 -2.10 -2.83
CA ALA A 123 -4.93 -3.10 -2.06
C ALA A 123 -5.46 -4.52 -2.29
N LEU A 124 -6.77 -4.71 -2.40
CA LEU A 124 -7.34 -6.00 -2.78
C LEU A 124 -6.82 -6.45 -4.15
N PHE A 125 -6.92 -5.61 -5.18
CA PHE A 125 -6.46 -5.97 -6.52
C PHE A 125 -4.96 -6.23 -6.58
N TYR A 126 -4.16 -5.47 -5.83
CA TYR A 126 -2.72 -5.70 -5.74
C TYR A 126 -2.37 -7.01 -5.04
N SER A 127 -3.10 -7.41 -3.99
CA SER A 127 -2.89 -8.72 -3.36
C SER A 127 -3.04 -9.88 -4.36
N ARG A 128 -3.95 -9.76 -5.33
CA ARG A 128 -4.24 -10.78 -6.35
C ARG A 128 -3.13 -10.96 -7.38
N THR A 129 -2.18 -10.03 -7.49
CA THR A 129 -1.04 -10.17 -8.41
C THR A 129 0.06 -11.08 -7.87
N HIS A 130 -0.08 -11.57 -6.63
CA HIS A 130 0.92 -12.35 -5.93
C HIS A 130 0.59 -13.85 -5.91
N SER A 131 1.59 -14.66 -5.55
CA SER A 131 1.41 -16.11 -5.36
C SER A 131 0.35 -16.41 -4.30
N PRO A 132 -0.34 -17.58 -4.34
CA PRO A 132 -1.47 -17.87 -3.46
C PRO A 132 -1.20 -17.65 -1.96
N HIS A 133 -0.03 -18.06 -1.46
CA HIS A 133 0.34 -17.89 -0.06
C HIS A 133 0.55 -16.41 0.31
N THR A 134 1.28 -15.66 -0.52
CA THR A 134 1.50 -14.22 -0.30
C THR A 134 0.18 -13.45 -0.42
N ARG A 135 -0.66 -13.82 -1.38
CA ARG A 135 -1.99 -13.22 -1.57
C ARG A 135 -2.86 -13.36 -0.32
N GLU A 136 -2.92 -14.55 0.28
CA GLU A 136 -3.67 -14.79 1.52
C GLU A 136 -3.14 -13.92 2.67
N LEU A 137 -1.82 -13.86 2.86
CA LEU A 137 -1.19 -13.02 3.89
C LEU A 137 -1.53 -11.53 3.71
N LEU A 138 -1.41 -11.03 2.48
CA LEU A 138 -1.73 -9.63 2.16
C LEU A 138 -3.24 -9.36 2.34
N PHE A 139 -4.10 -10.31 1.96
CA PHE A 139 -5.55 -10.19 2.18
C PHE A 139 -5.89 -10.09 3.67
N GLN A 140 -5.31 -10.95 4.51
CA GLN A 140 -5.52 -10.86 5.97
C GLN A 140 -5.01 -9.52 6.53
N LYS A 141 -3.87 -9.01 6.04
CA LYS A 141 -3.36 -7.67 6.38
C LYS A 141 -4.33 -6.56 5.97
N LEU A 142 -4.98 -6.66 4.81
CA LEU A 142 -5.99 -5.69 4.37
C LEU A 142 -7.18 -5.64 5.34
N VAL A 143 -7.70 -6.81 5.70
CA VAL A 143 -8.82 -6.93 6.65
C VAL A 143 -8.41 -6.35 8.01
N ALA A 144 -7.23 -6.69 8.51
CA ALA A 144 -6.69 -6.15 9.76
C ALA A 144 -6.58 -4.61 9.71
N ALA A 145 -6.01 -4.06 8.63
CA ALA A 145 -5.82 -2.62 8.46
C ALA A 145 -7.14 -1.84 8.50
N VAL A 146 -8.22 -2.38 7.92
CA VAL A 146 -9.55 -1.76 7.97
C VAL A 146 -10.16 -1.87 9.37
N LEU A 147 -10.03 -3.02 10.04
CA LEU A 147 -10.61 -3.22 11.38
C LEU A 147 -9.91 -2.41 12.48
N ASP A 148 -8.60 -2.19 12.34
CA ASP A 148 -7.79 -1.40 13.27
C ASP A 148 -7.88 0.10 13.04
N TYR A 149 -8.43 0.53 11.91
CA TYR A 149 -8.55 1.94 11.58
C TYR A 149 -9.43 2.69 12.61
N GLN A 150 -8.94 3.82 13.12
CA GLN A 150 -9.64 4.62 14.14
C GLN A 150 -9.99 6.05 13.66
N GLY A 151 -9.81 6.36 12.37
CA GLY A 151 -10.17 7.65 11.80
C GLY A 151 -11.68 7.80 11.58
N GLU A 152 -12.10 9.02 11.23
CA GLU A 152 -13.52 9.39 11.09
C GLU A 152 -14.23 8.62 9.96
N ASP A 153 -13.51 8.29 8.88
CA ASP A 153 -13.96 7.52 7.72
C ASP A 153 -13.97 6.00 7.95
N HIS A 154 -13.73 5.52 9.18
CA HIS A 154 -13.73 4.07 9.48
C HIS A 154 -14.99 3.37 8.96
N ALA A 155 -16.18 3.95 9.16
CA ALA A 155 -17.43 3.33 8.76
C ALA A 155 -17.51 3.13 7.23
N ASP A 156 -17.05 4.12 6.47
CA ASP A 156 -17.02 4.08 5.01
C ASP A 156 -16.04 3.03 4.51
N ARG A 157 -14.86 2.92 5.13
CA ARG A 157 -13.87 1.88 4.79
C ARG A 157 -14.33 0.47 5.13
N ALA A 158 -14.99 0.29 6.27
CA ALA A 158 -15.55 -0.99 6.67
C ALA A 158 -16.69 -1.39 5.73
N ALA A 159 -17.51 -0.43 5.28
CA ALA A 159 -18.51 -0.66 4.25
C ALA A 159 -17.85 -1.02 2.92
N GLU A 160 -16.85 -0.26 2.45
CA GLU A 160 -16.10 -0.56 1.23
C GLU A 160 -15.60 -2.02 1.25
N LEU A 161 -14.89 -2.42 2.32
CA LEU A 161 -14.42 -3.80 2.48
C LEU A 161 -15.54 -4.83 2.38
N ALA A 162 -16.69 -4.58 3.02
CA ALA A 162 -17.81 -5.51 3.02
C ALA A 162 -18.50 -5.63 1.65
N PHE A 163 -18.42 -4.61 0.80
CA PHE A 163 -19.00 -4.60 -0.55
C PHE A 163 -18.02 -4.97 -1.67
N LEU A 164 -16.74 -5.18 -1.34
CA LEU A 164 -15.75 -5.59 -2.35
C LEU A 164 -16.09 -6.95 -2.99
N PRO A 165 -15.75 -7.14 -4.27
CA PRO A 165 -16.05 -8.37 -4.98
C PRO A 165 -15.00 -9.45 -4.66
N PHE A 166 -15.14 -10.13 -3.53
CA PHE A 166 -14.28 -11.27 -3.17
C PHE A 166 -14.53 -12.48 -4.07
N ASP A 167 -13.47 -13.22 -4.39
CA ASP A 167 -13.60 -14.55 -4.97
C ASP A 167 -13.86 -15.62 -3.89
N THR A 168 -14.11 -16.86 -4.31
CA THR A 168 -14.42 -17.95 -3.38
C THR A 168 -13.32 -18.21 -2.35
N ALA A 169 -12.05 -18.00 -2.70
CA ALA A 169 -10.93 -18.21 -1.78
C ALA A 169 -10.86 -17.08 -0.75
N GLU A 170 -11.01 -15.84 -1.21
CA GLU A 170 -11.03 -14.64 -0.36
C GLU A 170 -12.21 -14.66 0.62
N GLU A 171 -13.40 -15.13 0.21
CA GLU A 171 -14.53 -15.32 1.14
C GLU A 171 -14.18 -16.33 2.24
N GLY A 172 -13.54 -17.44 1.88
CA GLY A 172 -13.08 -18.44 2.84
C GLY A 172 -12.05 -17.88 3.82
N TRP A 173 -11.05 -17.16 3.32
CA TRP A 173 -10.02 -16.51 4.13
C TRP A 173 -10.62 -15.44 5.05
N PHE A 174 -11.58 -14.66 4.55
CA PHE A 174 -12.26 -13.62 5.31
C PHE A 174 -13.02 -14.22 6.50
N GLU A 175 -13.81 -15.27 6.27
CA GLU A 175 -14.52 -15.98 7.33
C GLU A 175 -13.57 -16.62 8.34
N GLU A 176 -12.53 -17.32 7.86
CA GLU A 176 -11.57 -17.99 8.72
C GLU A 176 -10.81 -16.99 9.60
N TYR A 177 -10.34 -15.89 9.02
CA TYR A 177 -9.62 -14.84 9.73
C TYR A 177 -10.47 -14.20 10.83
N LEU A 178 -11.75 -13.91 10.57
CA LEU A 178 -12.65 -13.25 11.53
C LEU A 178 -13.21 -14.20 12.61
N LEU A 179 -13.34 -15.50 12.31
CA LEU A 179 -13.90 -16.48 13.24
C LEU A 179 -12.85 -17.24 14.06
N ARG A 180 -11.69 -17.52 13.46
CA ARG A 180 -10.66 -18.42 14.02
C ARG A 180 -9.28 -17.78 14.09
N GLY A 181 -8.96 -16.88 13.18
CA GLY A 181 -7.68 -16.16 13.14
C GLY A 181 -7.58 -14.98 14.10
N ASP A 182 -6.53 -14.19 13.92
CA ASP A 182 -6.23 -13.01 14.75
C ASP A 182 -7.33 -11.94 14.66
N GLY A 183 -8.03 -11.89 13.53
CA GLY A 183 -9.18 -11.02 13.27
C GLY A 183 -10.31 -11.15 14.29
N LYS A 184 -10.45 -12.32 14.93
CA LYS A 184 -11.47 -12.56 15.97
C LYS A 184 -11.34 -11.62 17.18
N THR A 185 -10.13 -11.14 17.46
CA THR A 185 -9.87 -10.28 18.63
C THR A 185 -10.41 -8.87 18.46
N HIS A 186 -10.69 -8.44 17.22
CA HIS A 186 -11.22 -7.11 16.95
C HIS A 186 -12.70 -7.03 17.31
N LYS A 187 -13.08 -5.96 18.03
CA LYS A 187 -14.46 -5.74 18.49
C LYS A 187 -15.48 -5.76 17.35
N LYS A 188 -15.08 -5.31 16.16
CA LYS A 188 -15.91 -5.14 14.96
C LYS A 188 -15.89 -6.34 14.00
N ALA A 189 -15.17 -7.40 14.33
CA ALA A 189 -14.99 -8.56 13.45
C ALA A 189 -16.33 -9.23 13.10
N LYS A 190 -17.19 -9.45 14.11
CA LYS A 190 -18.51 -10.05 13.91
C LYS A 190 -19.47 -9.14 13.15
N ASP A 191 -19.38 -7.82 13.35
CA ASP A 191 -20.22 -6.84 12.65
C ASP A 191 -19.86 -6.83 11.16
N THR A 192 -18.57 -6.76 10.86
CA THR A 192 -18.06 -6.75 9.48
C THR A 192 -18.41 -8.05 8.75
N LEU A 193 -18.28 -9.20 9.42
CA LEU A 193 -18.70 -10.49 8.87
C LEU A 193 -20.21 -10.52 8.59
N LEU A 194 -21.02 -10.01 9.52
CA LEU A 194 -22.47 -9.94 9.35
C LEU A 194 -22.86 -9.05 8.16
N ILE A 195 -22.28 -7.85 8.06
CA ILE A 195 -22.53 -6.92 6.95
C ILE A 195 -22.15 -7.59 5.61
N ARG A 196 -20.99 -8.26 5.53
CA ARG A 196 -20.56 -9.00 4.34
C ARG A 196 -21.59 -10.07 3.93
N LYS A 197 -22.06 -10.87 4.89
CA LYS A 197 -23.07 -11.91 4.63
C LYS A 197 -24.39 -11.33 4.13
N ILE A 198 -24.80 -10.18 4.67
CA ILE A 198 -25.99 -9.44 4.19
C ILE A 198 -25.76 -8.90 2.77
N ALA A 199 -24.61 -8.29 2.51
CA ALA A 199 -24.25 -7.73 1.20
C ALA A 199 -24.20 -8.79 0.09
N CYS A 200 -23.80 -10.02 0.42
CA CYS A 200 -23.73 -11.14 -0.52
C CYS A 200 -24.99 -12.00 -0.60
N ASP A 201 -26.12 -11.58 -0.02
CA ASP A 201 -27.39 -12.33 -0.02
C ASP A 201 -27.27 -13.72 0.67
N GLN A 202 -26.34 -13.86 1.62
CA GLN A 202 -26.08 -15.11 2.35
C GLN A 202 -26.83 -15.16 3.69
N PHE A 203 -28.12 -14.82 3.66
CA PHE A 203 -28.92 -14.66 4.88
C PHE A 203 -29.14 -15.96 5.68
N SER A 204 -29.01 -17.13 5.06
CA SER A 204 -29.04 -18.41 5.78
C SER A 204 -27.89 -18.52 6.79
N ASP A 205 -26.72 -17.97 6.46
CA ASP A 205 -25.54 -18.01 7.30
C ASP A 205 -25.55 -16.91 8.37
N VAL A 206 -26.23 -15.82 8.10
CA VAL A 206 -26.47 -14.73 9.06
C VAL A 206 -27.09 -15.26 10.36
N SER A 207 -28.02 -16.21 10.26
CA SER A 207 -28.66 -16.85 11.44
C SER A 207 -27.70 -17.66 12.33
N LYS A 208 -26.55 -18.08 11.79
CA LYS A 208 -25.53 -18.85 12.51
C LYS A 208 -24.59 -17.95 13.32
N ILE A 209 -24.51 -16.67 12.97
CA ILE A 209 -23.66 -15.68 13.65
C ILE A 209 -24.39 -15.16 14.89
N ARG A 210 -24.00 -15.65 16.07
CA ARG A 210 -24.55 -15.15 17.35
C ARG A 210 -24.06 -13.73 17.64
N GLN A 211 -24.94 -12.78 17.39
CA GLN A 211 -24.82 -11.35 17.69
C GLN A 211 -25.93 -10.96 18.68
N GLY A 212 -25.58 -10.18 19.70
CA GLY A 212 -26.54 -9.59 20.65
C GLY A 212 -26.48 -8.08 20.57
N GLY A 213 -27.60 -7.38 20.81
CA GLY A 213 -27.65 -5.91 20.78
C GLY A 213 -28.27 -5.35 19.50
N HIS A 214 -27.66 -4.31 18.92
CA HIS A 214 -28.23 -3.50 17.83
C HIS A 214 -28.68 -4.31 16.59
N TRP A 215 -27.97 -5.40 16.27
CA TRP A 215 -28.31 -6.27 15.13
C TRP A 215 -29.47 -7.23 15.40
N ALA A 216 -29.86 -7.48 16.65
CA ALA A 216 -30.85 -8.51 16.98
C ALA A 216 -32.21 -8.27 16.29
N GLY A 217 -32.69 -7.02 16.30
CA GLY A 217 -33.95 -6.66 15.63
C GLY A 217 -33.87 -6.77 14.10
N ILE A 218 -32.72 -6.43 13.50
CA ILE A 218 -32.49 -6.58 12.06
C ILE A 218 -32.46 -8.07 11.68
N LEU A 219 -31.77 -8.89 12.48
CA LEU A 219 -31.69 -10.34 12.28
C LEU A 219 -33.05 -11.02 12.39
N GLU A 220 -33.89 -10.61 13.35
CA GLU A 220 -35.26 -11.09 13.48
C GLU A 220 -36.13 -10.69 12.27
N GLY A 221 -36.00 -9.44 11.80
CA GLY A 221 -36.70 -8.98 10.60
C GLY A 221 -36.31 -9.75 9.33
N ILE A 222 -35.00 -9.97 9.12
CA ILE A 222 -34.48 -10.77 8.01
C ILE A 222 -35.00 -12.21 8.09
N LYS A 223 -34.95 -12.82 9.29
CA LYS A 223 -35.45 -14.18 9.49
C LYS A 223 -36.94 -14.29 9.18
N GLY A 224 -37.74 -13.32 9.64
CA GLY A 224 -39.17 -13.26 9.36
C GLY A 224 -39.49 -13.12 7.87
N GLY A 225 -38.73 -12.30 7.14
CA GLY A 225 -38.90 -12.09 5.70
C GLY A 225 -38.58 -13.35 4.86
N ILE A 226 -37.53 -14.08 5.22
CA ILE A 226 -37.12 -15.32 4.55
C ILE A 226 -38.15 -16.44 4.79
N SER A 227 -38.66 -16.56 6.02
CA SER A 227 -39.69 -17.55 6.32
C SER A 227 -41.04 -17.24 5.64
N GLY A 228 -41.34 -15.96 5.39
CA GLY A 228 -42.60 -15.54 4.78
C GLY A 228 -42.69 -15.74 3.25
N HIS A 229 -41.57 -16.03 2.57
CA HIS A 229 -41.55 -16.37 1.14
C HIS A 229 -41.61 -17.88 0.86
N ALA A 230 -41.70 -18.71 1.91
CA ALA A 230 -41.74 -20.17 1.82
C ALA A 230 -43.15 -20.78 1.93
N GLU A 231 -44.21 -19.95 1.96
CA GLU A 231 -45.62 -20.36 1.91
C GLU A 231 -46.30 -20.00 0.57
#